data_AF-A0A850XKQ2-F1
#
_entry.id   AF-A0A850XKQ2-F1
#
_cell.length_a   1.000
_cell.length_b   1.000
_cell.length_c   1.000
_cell.angle_alpha   90.00
_cell.angle_beta   90.00
_cell.angle_gamma   90.00
#
_symmetry.space_group_name_H-M   'P 1'
#
loop_
_entity.id
_entity.type
_entity.pdbx_description
1 polymer ?
#
loop_
_entity_poly.entity_id
_entity_poly.type
_entity_poly.pdbx_seq_one_letter_code
_entity_poly.pdbx_strand_id
1 'polypeptide(L)' 'QAQGLPAPVTSAARMETNRHVLYILRGEGRGTPKSAVIGFIKVGYKKLFLLVSVWGGL' A
#
# COMPACT_ATOMS: atom_id res chain seq x y z
N GLN A 1 -4.91 3.08 -14.97
CA GLN A 1 -4.09 1.95 -14.47
C GLN A 1 -4.84 1.28 -13.32
N ALA A 2 -4.69 -0.05 -13.15
CA ALA A 2 -5.48 -1.02 -12.37
C ALA A 2 -6.67 -0.53 -11.49
N GLN A 3 -6.48 0.50 -10.67
CA GLN A 3 -7.49 1.08 -9.77
C GLN A 3 -8.31 2.24 -10.38
N GLY A 4 -8.06 2.67 -11.62
CA GLY A 4 -8.77 3.77 -12.29
C GLY A 4 -8.48 5.17 -11.75
N LEU A 5 -7.42 5.35 -10.95
CA LEU A 5 -7.11 6.63 -10.30
C LEU A 5 -6.46 7.66 -11.25
N PRO A 6 -6.76 8.97 -11.07
CA PRO A 6 -6.20 10.03 -11.91
C PRO A 6 -4.72 10.34 -11.62
N ALA A 7 -4.20 9.93 -10.46
CA ALA A 7 -2.80 10.11 -10.07
C ALA A 7 -2.30 8.97 -9.16
N PRO A 8 -0.98 8.72 -9.09
CA PRO A 8 -0.42 7.71 -8.20
C PRO A 8 -0.59 8.06 -6.72
N VAL A 9 -1.09 7.10 -5.94
CA VAL A 9 -1.19 7.21 -4.46
C VAL A 9 0.07 6.74 -3.73
N THR A 10 1.04 6.17 -4.46
CA THR A 10 2.33 5.70 -3.95
C THR A 10 3.43 6.19 -4.89
N SER A 11 4.44 6.85 -4.35
CA SER A 11 5.63 7.35 -5.06
C SER A 11 6.82 7.42 -4.10
N ALA A 12 8.06 7.48 -4.62
CA ALA A 12 9.27 7.61 -3.80
C ALA A 12 9.19 8.82 -2.86
N ALA A 13 8.89 10.01 -3.40
CA ALA A 13 8.72 11.24 -2.62
C ALA A 13 7.66 11.12 -1.51
N ARG A 14 6.54 10.42 -1.76
CA ARG A 14 5.51 10.18 -0.72
C ARG A 14 5.97 9.18 0.33
N MET A 15 6.80 8.20 -0.03
CA MET A 15 7.37 7.21 0.90
C MET A 15 8.46 7.83 1.80
N GLU A 16 9.26 8.76 1.27
CA GLU A 16 10.29 9.48 2.04
C GLU A 16 9.67 10.41 3.10
N THR A 17 8.54 11.04 2.77
CA THR A 17 7.88 12.04 3.63
C THR A 17 6.86 11.46 4.61
N ASN A 18 6.48 10.18 4.47
CA ASN A 18 5.47 9.55 5.32
C ASN A 18 6.02 8.31 6.02
N ARG A 19 5.50 8.02 7.22
CA ARG A 19 5.77 6.77 7.96
C ARG A 19 4.98 5.59 7.39
N HIS A 20 5.27 5.24 6.15
CA HIS A 20 4.73 4.09 5.44
C HIS A 20 5.75 2.99 5.31
N VAL A 21 5.30 1.74 5.31
CA VAL A 21 6.12 0.57 5.00
C VAL A 21 5.63 -0.01 3.68
N LEU A 22 6.57 -0.32 2.78
CA LEU A 22 6.31 -0.91 1.48
C LEU A 22 6.89 -2.33 1.44
N TYR A 23 6.04 -3.31 1.23
CA TYR A 23 6.45 -4.69 0.96
C TYR A 23 6.34 -4.94 -0.54
N ILE A 24 7.42 -5.42 -1.16
CA ILE A 24 7.50 -5.67 -2.60
C ILE A 24 7.58 -7.18 -2.82
N LEU A 25 6.64 -7.71 -3.62
CA LEU A 25 6.72 -9.09 -4.09
C LEU A 25 7.53 -9.13 -5.38
N ARG A 26 8.61 -9.90 -5.33
CA ARG A 26 9.47 -10.17 -6.48
C ARG A 26 9.19 -11.59 -6.95
N GLY A 27 9.12 -11.78 -8.26
CA GLY A 27 9.01 -13.12 -8.84
C GLY A 27 10.26 -13.94 -8.61
N GLU A 28 10.13 -15.25 -8.76
CA GLU A 28 11.29 -16.14 -8.83
C GLU A 28 11.71 -16.25 -10.30
N GLY A 29 12.87 -15.71 -10.63
CA GLY A 29 13.51 -15.97 -11.91
C GLY A 29 14.36 -17.21 -11.78
N ARG A 30 14.07 -18.29 -12.52
CA ARG A 30 15.02 -19.40 -12.65
C ARG A 30 16.34 -18.85 -13.22
N GLY A 31 17.35 -18.69 -12.36
CA GLY A 31 18.74 -18.45 -12.77
C GLY A 31 19.15 -17.04 -13.19
N THR A 32 18.32 -16.00 -13.02
CA THR A 32 18.76 -14.62 -13.31
C THR A 32 18.71 -13.70 -12.08
N PRO A 33 19.75 -12.89 -11.82
CA PRO A 33 19.83 -12.02 -10.63
C PRO A 33 18.80 -10.87 -10.66
N LYS A 34 18.10 -10.68 -11.78
CA LYS A 34 17.08 -9.64 -12.00
C LYS A 34 15.69 -10.26 -12.13
N SER A 35 15.14 -10.78 -11.04
CA SER A 35 13.73 -11.14 -11.04
C SER A 35 12.81 -9.90 -11.02
N ALA A 36 11.70 -9.99 -11.75
CA ALA A 36 10.75 -8.91 -11.96
C ALA A 36 9.90 -8.64 -10.70
N VAL A 37 9.48 -7.39 -10.49
CA VAL A 37 8.50 -7.05 -9.45
C VAL A 37 7.11 -7.46 -9.93
N ILE A 38 6.44 -8.31 -9.16
CA ILE A 38 5.09 -8.80 -9.47
C ILE A 38 4.03 -7.88 -8.85
N GLY A 39 4.31 -7.31 -7.67
CA GLY A 39 3.37 -6.45 -6.98
C GLY A 39 3.93 -5.86 -5.69
N PHE A 40 3.09 -5.10 -4.98
CA PHE A 40 3.45 -4.52 -3.69
C PHE A 40 2.22 -4.29 -2.80
N ILE A 41 2.45 -4.17 -1.50
CA ILE A 41 1.48 -3.66 -0.52
C ILE A 41 2.12 -2.52 0.28
N LYS A 42 1.40 -1.40 0.41
CA LYS A 42 1.81 -0.23 1.19
C LYS A 42 0.91 -0.12 2.41
N VAL A 43 1.50 -0.10 3.61
CA VAL A 43 0.79 0.04 4.88
C VAL A 43 1.31 1.22 5.67
N GLY A 44 0.54 1.68 6.67
CA GLY A 44 1.02 2.64 7.66
C GLY A 44 -0.08 3.11 8.58
N TYR A 45 0.31 3.46 9.80
CA TYR A 45 -0.62 3.98 10.80
C TYR A 45 -1.19 5.34 10.38
N LYS A 46 -2.47 5.53 10.67
CA LYS A 46 -3.22 6.76 10.44
C LYS A 46 -4.12 7.01 11.65
N LYS A 47 -4.15 8.25 12.12
CA LYS A 47 -5.21 8.69 13.05
C LYS A 47 -6.48 8.82 12.22
N LEU A 48 -7.51 8.07 12.59
CA LEU A 48 -8.81 8.08 11.93
C LEU A 48 -9.87 8.43 12.96
N PHE A 49 -10.86 9.20 12.54
CA PHE A 49 -12.13 9.30 13.24
C PHE A 49 -13.04 8.23 12.65
N LEU A 50 -13.32 7.19 13.42
CA LEU A 50 -14.16 6.08 12.97
C LEU A 50 -15.59 6.33 13.45
N LEU A 51 -16.55 6.17 12.54
CA LEU A 51 -17.95 6.01 12.91
C LEU A 51 -18.16 4.56 13.30
N VAL A 52 -18.46 4.31 14.58
CA VAL A 52 -18.92 3.00 15.03
C VAL A 52 -20.45 3.03 15.07
N SER A 53 -21.08 1.97 14.54
CA SER A 53 -22.52 1.82 14.63
C SER A 53 -22.92 1.75 16.10
N VAL A 54 -23.75 2.68 16.55
CA VAL A 54 -24.45 2.57 17.82
C VAL A 54 -25.64 1.66 17.55
N TRP A 55 -25.50 0.35 17.82
CA TRP A 55 -26.69 -0.47 18.05
C TRP A 55 -27.31 0.04 19.34
N GLY A 56 -28.56 0.49 19.24
CA GLY A 56 -29.24 1.33 20.22
C GLY A 56 -29.16 0.82 21.66
N GLY A 57 -28.91 1.75 22.58
CA GLY A 57 -29.18 1.54 23.98
C GLY A 57 -30.69 1.45 24.22
N LEU A 58 -31.12 0.26 24.64
CA LEU A 58 -32.12 -0.01 25.68
C LEU A 58 -31.70 -1.31 26.36
#